data_AF-A0A1F2WD03-F1
#
_entry.id   AF-A0A1F2WD03-F1
#
_cell.length_a   1.000
_cell.length_b   1.000
_cell.length_c   1.000
_cell.angle_alpha   90.00
_cell.angle_beta   90.00
_cell.angle_gamma   90.00
#
_symmetry.space_group_name_H-M   'P 1'
#
loop_
_entity.id
_entity.type
_entity.pdbx_description
1 polymer ?
#
loop_
_entity_poly.entity_id
_entity_poly.type
_entity_poly.pdbx_seq_one_letter_code
_entity_poly.pdbx_strand_id
1 'polypeptide(L)'
;MSSFWHPFAAMGAVSGNEFAVERGNGVWIYDTNGNRYLDGTASLWYCQVGHGRTEIIDAMTTQARILEAYHTFGDFSNSRIDALADRVARYSPDPASKVFFTSGGSDSVDTAAKMARHYFQITGEPERTVLITRDWAYHGMHGFGTSLAGIPGNADGYGGLVPDIVKIPFDSTNALAATIDEIGASRIAGFFCEPVIGAGGVRPAPEGYLKEARSITADAGALFIADEVITGFCRTGDWFASNRFSLQPDLLTFAKGVTSGYLPMGGVVASPRVAGPFFAEGSPMFRHGYT
;
A
#
# COMPACT_ATOMS: atom_id res chain seq x y z
N MET A 1 -6.91 -13.74 31.82
CA MET A 1 -6.83 -13.55 30.35
C MET A 1 -6.41 -12.11 30.11
N SER A 2 -5.53 -11.89 29.13
CA SER A 2 -5.19 -10.54 28.68
C SER A 2 -6.43 -9.81 28.15
N SER A 3 -6.46 -8.49 28.24
CA SER A 3 -7.47 -7.66 27.57
C SER A 3 -7.20 -7.49 26.07
N PHE A 4 -6.10 -8.04 25.56
CA PHE A 4 -5.69 -7.88 24.17
C PHE A 4 -6.51 -8.74 23.21
N TRP A 5 -7.09 -8.09 22.19
CA TRP A 5 -7.74 -8.76 21.07
C TRP A 5 -6.73 -8.87 19.92
N HIS A 6 -6.34 -10.10 19.59
CA HIS A 6 -5.38 -10.35 18.53
C HIS A 6 -5.97 -10.09 17.12
N PRO A 7 -5.31 -9.32 16.25
CA PRO A 7 -5.70 -9.19 14.86
C PRO A 7 -5.49 -10.51 14.10
N PHE A 8 -6.36 -10.82 13.13
CA PHE A 8 -6.27 -12.04 12.31
C PHE A 8 -6.14 -13.34 13.12
N ALA A 9 -6.88 -13.46 14.22
CA ALA A 9 -6.81 -14.60 15.12
C ALA A 9 -8.18 -15.19 15.45
N ALA A 10 -8.27 -16.52 15.48
CA ALA A 10 -9.37 -17.23 16.12
C ALA A 10 -9.20 -17.14 17.64
N MET A 11 -9.85 -16.15 18.27
CA MET A 11 -9.61 -15.81 19.68
C MET A 11 -9.84 -16.98 20.66
N GLY A 12 -10.76 -17.89 20.37
CA GLY A 12 -10.98 -19.10 21.19
C GLY A 12 -9.79 -20.06 21.20
N ALA A 13 -8.97 -20.09 20.15
CA ALA A 13 -7.75 -20.90 20.09
C ALA A 13 -6.55 -20.17 20.73
N VAL A 14 -6.49 -18.85 20.58
CA VAL A 14 -5.36 -18.03 21.06
C VAL A 14 -5.42 -17.76 22.56
N SER A 15 -6.62 -17.56 23.12
CA SER A 15 -6.80 -17.19 24.53
C SER A 15 -6.13 -18.20 25.47
N GLY A 16 -5.11 -17.74 26.22
CA GLY A 16 -4.34 -18.55 27.16
C GLY A 16 -3.20 -19.38 26.54
N ASN A 17 -3.01 -19.31 25.22
CA ASN A 17 -1.93 -19.99 24.47
C ASN A 17 -1.07 -18.98 23.69
N GLU A 18 -1.01 -17.73 24.14
CA GLU A 18 -0.32 -16.67 23.43
C GLU A 18 1.20 -16.92 23.37
N PHE A 19 1.78 -16.81 22.17
CA PHE A 19 3.24 -16.76 22.02
C PHE A 19 3.73 -15.33 22.25
N ALA A 20 4.33 -15.07 23.41
CA ALA A 20 4.81 -13.75 23.79
C ALA A 20 6.24 -13.51 23.30
N VAL A 21 6.40 -12.62 22.32
CA VAL A 21 7.71 -12.13 21.86
C VAL A 21 8.16 -10.97 22.75
N GLU A 22 9.33 -11.11 23.36
CA GLU A 22 9.84 -10.18 24.40
C GLU A 22 11.01 -9.32 23.88
N ARG A 23 11.85 -9.86 23.00
CA ARG A 23 13.05 -9.16 22.50
C ARG A 23 13.37 -9.52 21.07
N GLY A 24 14.00 -8.61 20.33
CA GLY A 24 14.56 -8.85 19.00
C GLY A 24 16.01 -8.37 18.87
N ASN A 25 16.81 -9.05 18.04
CA ASN A 25 18.14 -8.60 17.63
C ASN A 25 18.50 -9.19 16.26
N GLY A 26 18.73 -8.32 15.27
CA GLY A 26 19.02 -8.73 13.90
C GLY A 26 17.87 -9.52 13.31
N VAL A 27 18.12 -10.79 12.97
CA VAL A 27 17.10 -11.71 12.43
C VAL A 27 16.47 -12.62 13.48
N TRP A 28 16.78 -12.39 14.77
CA TRP A 28 16.33 -13.25 15.86
C TRP A 28 15.29 -12.53 16.73
N ILE A 29 14.29 -13.29 17.17
CA ILE A 29 13.37 -12.90 18.24
C ILE A 29 13.51 -13.88 19.42
N TYR A 30 13.07 -13.44 20.60
CA TYR A 30 13.15 -14.20 21.83
C TYR A 30 11.81 -14.14 22.54
N ASP A 31 11.36 -15.28 23.08
CA ASP A 31 10.16 -15.32 23.92
C ASP A 31 10.46 -14.87 25.36
N THR A 32 9.44 -14.84 26.21
CA THR A 32 9.54 -14.48 27.64
C THR A 32 10.36 -15.48 28.47
N ASN A 33 10.59 -16.70 27.97
CA ASN A 33 11.46 -17.69 28.60
C ASN A 33 12.92 -17.58 28.14
N GLY A 34 13.22 -16.66 27.22
CA GLY A 34 14.53 -16.46 26.63
C GLY A 34 14.88 -17.42 25.49
N ASN A 35 13.93 -18.25 25.03
CA ASN A 35 14.12 -19.12 23.87
C ASN A 35 14.28 -18.25 22.62
N ARG A 36 15.21 -18.63 21.73
CA ARG A 36 15.55 -17.88 20.53
C ARG A 36 14.93 -18.50 19.29
N TYR A 37 14.34 -17.67 18.42
CA TYR A 37 13.69 -18.07 17.18
C TYR A 37 14.19 -17.23 16.01
N LEU A 38 14.40 -17.88 14.86
CA LEU A 38 14.67 -17.16 13.61
C LEU A 38 13.37 -16.48 13.16
N ASP A 39 13.41 -15.18 12.94
CA ASP A 39 12.31 -14.44 12.35
C ASP A 39 12.34 -14.62 10.82
N GLY A 40 11.85 -15.78 10.36
CA GLY A 40 11.83 -16.15 8.95
C GLY A 40 10.88 -15.32 8.09
N THR A 41 9.99 -14.54 8.71
CA THR A 41 8.98 -13.72 8.02
C THR A 41 9.31 -12.23 8.05
N ALA A 42 10.43 -11.84 8.69
CA ALA A 42 10.76 -10.45 8.99
C ALA A 42 9.56 -9.74 9.65
N SER A 43 9.06 -10.34 10.72
CA SER A 43 7.80 -10.11 11.39
C SER A 43 6.63 -10.35 10.44
N LEU A 44 6.10 -9.30 9.82
CA LEU A 44 5.08 -9.40 8.80
C LEU A 44 5.55 -8.67 7.54
N TRP A 45 6.66 -9.16 6.96
CA TRP A 45 7.31 -8.66 5.75
C TRP A 45 7.97 -7.28 5.88
N TYR A 46 7.88 -6.64 7.06
CA TYR A 46 8.30 -5.26 7.26
C TYR A 46 9.66 -5.11 7.92
N CYS A 47 10.17 -6.07 8.69
CA CYS A 47 11.44 -5.94 9.43
C CYS A 47 12.66 -6.12 8.50
N GLN A 48 12.80 -5.26 7.49
CA GLN A 48 13.78 -5.37 6.43
C GLN A 48 15.22 -5.08 6.88
N VAL A 49 15.43 -4.16 7.84
CA VAL A 49 16.77 -3.84 8.36
C VAL A 49 17.11 -4.59 9.66
N GLY A 50 16.24 -5.50 10.09
CA GLY A 50 16.39 -6.28 11.32
C GLY A 50 15.98 -5.55 12.60
N HIS A 51 15.88 -6.33 13.67
CA HIS A 51 15.48 -5.89 15.00
C HIS A 51 16.63 -5.20 15.74
N GLY A 52 16.32 -4.21 16.59
CA GLY A 52 17.28 -3.59 17.51
C GLY A 52 18.23 -2.55 16.91
N ARG A 53 17.83 -1.85 15.85
CA ARG A 53 18.62 -0.79 15.19
C ARG A 53 18.61 0.50 16.02
N THR A 54 19.65 0.67 16.84
CA THR A 54 19.80 1.85 17.70
C THR A 54 19.83 3.15 16.91
N GLU A 55 20.40 3.17 15.70
CA GLU A 55 20.40 4.34 14.82
C GLU A 55 18.98 4.89 14.54
N ILE A 56 18.00 4.01 14.32
CA ILE A 56 16.60 4.41 14.09
C ILE A 56 15.98 4.91 15.40
N ILE A 57 16.25 4.21 16.51
CA ILE A 57 15.77 4.57 17.85
C ILE A 57 16.28 5.97 18.24
N ASP A 58 17.56 6.25 18.00
CA ASP A 58 18.19 7.53 18.30
C ASP A 58 17.61 8.65 17.45
N ALA A 59 17.34 8.39 16.16
CA ALA A 59 16.70 9.35 15.27
C ALA A 59 15.27 9.68 15.70
N MET A 60 14.46 8.67 16.03
CA MET A 60 13.10 8.85 16.55
C MET A 60 13.12 9.60 17.89
N THR A 61 14.00 9.21 18.82
CA THR A 61 14.15 9.86 20.13
C THR A 61 14.54 11.33 19.98
N THR A 62 15.46 11.63 19.07
CA THR A 62 15.90 13.00 18.79
C THR A 62 14.75 13.83 18.24
N GLN A 63 14.00 13.31 17.27
CA GLN A 63 12.87 14.04 16.71
C GLN A 63 11.77 14.26 17.75
N ALA A 64 11.44 13.26 18.57
CA ALA A 64 10.43 13.37 19.61
C ALA A 64 10.76 14.44 20.68
N ARG A 65 12.05 14.72 20.93
CA ARG A 65 12.47 15.82 21.81
C ARG A 65 12.35 17.20 21.17
N ILE A 66 12.33 17.28 19.84
CA ILE A 66 12.23 18.53 19.08
C ILE A 66 10.77 18.86 18.81
N LEU A 67 10.05 17.89 18.24
CA LEU A 67 8.62 17.95 17.94
C LEU A 67 8.13 16.51 17.76
N GLU A 68 7.33 16.03 18.71
CA GLU A 68 6.78 14.68 18.76
C GLU A 68 5.69 14.45 17.71
N ALA A 69 4.81 15.44 17.50
CA ALA A 69 3.78 15.40 16.47
C ALA A 69 3.18 16.79 16.24
N TYR A 70 2.76 17.06 15.00
CA TYR A 70 1.80 18.11 14.65
C TYR A 70 1.15 17.72 13.32
N HIS A 71 -0.12 18.09 13.10
CA HIS A 71 -0.81 17.73 11.87
C HIS A 71 -0.21 18.42 10.64
N THR A 72 -0.38 17.82 9.46
CA THR A 72 0.01 18.41 8.17
C THR A 72 -1.20 18.76 7.30
N PHE A 73 -2.33 19.11 7.92
CA PHE A 73 -3.51 19.63 7.21
C PHE A 73 -3.30 21.09 6.80
N GLY A 74 -3.82 21.47 5.63
CA GLY A 74 -3.69 22.84 5.13
C GLY A 74 -2.26 23.18 4.75
N ASP A 75 -1.77 24.32 5.25
CA ASP A 75 -0.44 24.88 5.00
C ASP A 75 0.60 24.49 6.07
N PHE A 76 0.26 23.58 6.99
CA PHE A 76 1.18 23.08 7.99
C PHE A 76 2.10 21.98 7.42
N SER A 77 3.41 22.13 7.63
CA SER A 77 4.42 21.12 7.31
C SER A 77 5.55 21.11 8.33
N ASN A 78 6.51 20.20 8.16
CA ASN A 78 7.77 20.18 8.88
C ASN A 78 8.91 19.67 7.98
N SER A 79 10.13 20.12 8.25
CA SER A 79 11.30 19.77 7.42
C SER A 79 11.59 18.27 7.30
N ARG A 80 11.12 17.42 8.24
CA ARG A 80 11.34 15.97 8.16
C ARG A 80 10.41 15.32 7.16
N ILE A 81 9.14 15.73 7.12
CA ILE A 81 8.19 15.18 6.17
C ILE A 81 8.52 15.63 4.75
N ASP A 82 8.96 16.89 4.56
CA ASP A 82 9.41 17.40 3.27
C ASP A 82 10.62 16.60 2.75
N ALA A 83 11.64 16.42 3.60
CA ALA A 83 12.84 15.66 3.24
C ALA A 83 12.54 14.17 2.97
N LEU A 84 11.58 13.57 3.70
CA LEU A 84 11.14 12.20 3.46
C LEU A 84 10.38 12.10 2.13
N ALA A 85 9.50 13.05 1.82
CA ALA A 85 8.75 13.09 0.56
C ALA A 85 9.71 13.14 -0.63
N ASP A 86 10.68 14.06 -0.61
CA ASP A 86 11.70 14.20 -1.66
C ASP A 86 12.52 12.92 -1.84
N ARG A 87 12.85 12.25 -0.74
CA ARG A 87 13.63 11.00 -0.77
C ARG A 87 12.82 9.84 -1.34
N VAL A 88 11.56 9.70 -0.95
CA VAL A 88 10.66 8.66 -1.49
C VAL A 88 10.41 8.91 -2.98
N ALA A 89 10.10 10.14 -3.38
CA ALA A 89 9.90 10.50 -4.78
C ALA A 89 11.13 10.16 -5.63
N ARG A 90 12.34 10.52 -5.16
CA ARG A 90 13.62 10.23 -5.85
C ARG A 90 13.84 8.74 -6.12
N TYR A 91 13.43 7.85 -5.21
CA TYR A 91 13.58 6.41 -5.38
C TYR A 91 12.41 5.75 -6.11
N SER A 92 11.28 6.45 -6.22
CA SER A 92 10.15 5.98 -7.01
C SER A 92 10.46 5.99 -8.52
N PRO A 93 9.63 5.34 -9.37
CA PRO A 93 9.84 5.31 -10.81
C PRO A 93 9.87 6.68 -11.51
N ASP A 94 9.23 7.70 -10.93
CA ASP A 94 9.22 9.08 -11.44
C ASP A 94 9.58 10.08 -10.31
N PRO A 95 10.79 10.67 -10.34
CA PRO A 95 11.24 11.64 -9.33
C PRO A 95 10.41 12.93 -9.22
N ALA A 96 9.57 13.25 -10.20
CA ALA A 96 8.67 14.41 -10.15
C ALA A 96 7.34 14.13 -9.42
N SER A 97 7.16 12.90 -8.93
CA SER A 97 5.97 12.49 -8.19
C SER A 97 5.78 13.23 -6.87
N LYS A 98 4.53 13.28 -6.40
CA LYS A 98 4.16 13.78 -5.08
C LYS A 98 3.88 12.63 -4.12
N VAL A 99 4.17 12.82 -2.84
CA VAL A 99 4.01 11.77 -1.82
C VAL A 99 2.96 12.21 -0.81
N PHE A 100 1.93 11.38 -0.64
CA PHE A 100 0.92 11.52 0.40
C PHE A 100 1.18 10.47 1.48
N PHE A 101 1.43 10.87 2.73
CA PHE A 101 1.74 9.92 3.81
C PHE A 101 0.48 9.44 4.55
N THR A 102 0.55 8.20 5.05
CA THR A 102 -0.53 7.53 5.79
C THR A 102 0.03 6.76 6.99
N SER A 103 -0.81 6.10 7.80
CA SER A 103 -0.34 5.30 8.94
C SER A 103 0.06 3.85 8.57
N GLY A 104 -0.25 3.39 7.35
CA GLY A 104 0.07 2.03 6.92
C GLY A 104 -0.52 1.61 5.57
N GLY A 105 -0.48 0.31 5.30
CA GLY A 105 -0.87 -0.25 3.99
C GLY A 105 -2.35 -0.08 3.66
N SER A 106 -3.25 -0.44 4.59
CA SER A 106 -4.70 -0.29 4.39
C SER A 106 -5.09 1.16 4.12
N ASP A 107 -4.53 2.11 4.89
CA ASP A 107 -4.73 3.53 4.65
C ASP A 107 -4.23 3.98 3.28
N SER A 108 -3.08 3.49 2.85
CA SER A 108 -2.50 3.84 1.55
C SER A 108 -3.36 3.35 0.40
N VAL A 109 -3.97 2.16 0.53
CA VAL A 109 -4.92 1.64 -0.46
C VAL A 109 -6.19 2.47 -0.50
N ASP A 110 -6.80 2.76 0.65
CA ASP A 110 -7.99 3.62 0.71
C ASP A 110 -7.70 5.03 0.16
N THR A 111 -6.51 5.58 0.46
CA THR A 111 -6.03 6.85 -0.11
C THR A 111 -5.92 6.76 -1.63
N ALA A 112 -5.25 5.74 -2.16
CA ALA A 112 -5.04 5.58 -3.60
C ALA A 112 -6.37 5.38 -4.35
N ALA A 113 -7.30 4.61 -3.80
CA ALA A 113 -8.61 4.39 -4.38
C ALA A 113 -9.45 5.68 -4.43
N LYS A 114 -9.43 6.46 -3.34
CA LYS A 114 -10.09 7.78 -3.29
C LYS A 114 -9.43 8.77 -4.24
N MET A 115 -8.10 8.79 -4.31
CA MET A 115 -7.34 9.66 -5.21
C MET A 115 -7.63 9.32 -6.67
N ALA A 116 -7.71 8.03 -7.03
CA ALA A 116 -8.05 7.59 -8.37
C ALA A 116 -9.44 8.06 -8.81
N ARG A 117 -10.47 7.86 -7.98
CA ARG A 117 -11.84 8.35 -8.28
C ARG A 117 -11.91 9.88 -8.32
N HIS A 118 -11.23 10.56 -7.40
CA HIS A 118 -11.27 12.02 -7.33
C HIS A 118 -10.51 12.67 -8.49
N TYR A 119 -9.40 12.06 -8.95
CA TYR A 119 -8.69 12.48 -10.15
C TYR A 119 -9.65 12.62 -11.33
N PHE A 120 -10.42 11.58 -11.64
CA PHE A 120 -11.37 11.67 -12.76
C PHE A 120 -12.53 12.63 -12.52
N GLN A 121 -12.96 12.79 -11.26
CA GLN A 121 -13.95 13.81 -10.93
C GLN A 121 -13.46 15.23 -11.24
N ILE A 122 -12.20 15.55 -10.94
CA ILE A 122 -11.64 16.89 -11.18
C ILE A 122 -11.15 17.10 -12.61
N THR A 123 -10.88 16.02 -13.37
CA THR A 123 -10.53 16.09 -14.79
C THR A 123 -11.73 15.99 -15.74
N GLY A 124 -12.95 15.87 -15.21
CA GLY A 124 -14.19 15.92 -16.01
C GLY A 124 -14.71 14.58 -16.52
N GLU A 125 -14.27 13.45 -15.95
CA GLU A 125 -14.76 12.09 -16.25
C GLU A 125 -15.34 11.40 -14.99
N PRO A 126 -16.30 12.03 -14.27
CA PRO A 126 -16.77 11.56 -12.96
C PRO A 126 -17.42 10.17 -12.96
N GLU A 127 -17.81 9.66 -14.13
CA GLU A 127 -18.36 8.31 -14.33
C GLU A 127 -17.30 7.20 -14.18
N ARG A 128 -16.01 7.54 -14.20
CA ARG A 128 -14.92 6.60 -13.90
C ARG A 128 -14.85 6.29 -12.41
N THR A 129 -15.55 5.24 -12.02
CA THR A 129 -15.66 4.80 -10.62
C THR A 129 -15.16 3.38 -10.38
N VAL A 130 -15.10 2.55 -11.44
CA VAL A 130 -14.81 1.12 -11.31
C VAL A 130 -13.32 0.90 -11.02
N LEU A 131 -13.04 0.14 -9.96
CA LEU A 131 -11.70 -0.32 -9.62
C LEU A 131 -11.62 -1.83 -9.84
N ILE A 132 -10.58 -2.26 -10.56
CA ILE A 132 -10.33 -3.67 -10.87
C ILE A 132 -9.25 -4.19 -9.92
N THR A 133 -9.47 -5.38 -9.35
CA THR A 133 -8.52 -6.13 -8.50
C THR A 133 -8.36 -7.56 -9.02
N ARG A 134 -7.52 -8.36 -8.36
CA ARG A 134 -7.18 -9.72 -8.77
C ARG A 134 -7.54 -10.74 -7.70
N ASP A 135 -7.78 -11.98 -8.12
CA ASP A 135 -7.80 -13.12 -7.21
C ASP A 135 -6.51 -13.21 -6.40
N TRP A 136 -6.62 -13.69 -5.16
CA TRP A 136 -5.53 -13.80 -4.19
C TRP A 136 -4.87 -12.48 -3.76
N ALA A 137 -5.25 -11.33 -4.33
CA ALA A 137 -4.70 -10.04 -3.93
C ALA A 137 -5.03 -9.70 -2.46
N TYR A 138 -4.11 -8.97 -1.82
CA TYR A 138 -4.31 -8.40 -0.50
C TYR A 138 -3.99 -6.91 -0.50
N HIS A 139 -5.02 -6.09 -0.34
CA HIS A 139 -4.93 -4.63 -0.36
C HIS A 139 -5.32 -4.01 0.99
N GLY A 140 -5.06 -4.73 2.09
CA GLY A 140 -5.43 -4.29 3.44
C GLY A 140 -6.89 -4.57 3.80
N MET A 141 -7.32 -4.04 4.95
CA MET A 141 -8.60 -4.41 5.60
C MET A 141 -9.50 -3.20 5.92
N HIS A 142 -9.25 -2.04 5.31
CA HIS A 142 -10.18 -0.91 5.35
C HIS A 142 -11.27 -1.06 4.30
N GLY A 143 -12.21 -0.12 4.19
CA GLY A 143 -13.39 -0.27 3.34
C GLY A 143 -13.04 -0.59 1.88
N PHE A 144 -12.10 0.17 1.29
CA PHE A 144 -11.63 -0.13 -0.07
C PHE A 144 -10.78 -1.40 -0.10
N GLY A 145 -9.82 -1.54 0.81
CA GLY A 145 -8.94 -2.73 0.88
C GLY A 145 -9.70 -4.06 0.95
N THR A 146 -10.68 -4.17 1.84
CA THR A 146 -11.54 -5.35 2.00
C THR A 146 -12.41 -5.58 0.77
N SER A 147 -12.92 -4.52 0.13
CA SER A 147 -13.70 -4.67 -1.11
C SER A 147 -12.83 -5.12 -2.28
N LEU A 148 -11.56 -4.71 -2.31
CA LEU A 148 -10.54 -5.11 -3.28
C LEU A 148 -9.91 -6.48 -2.97
N ALA A 149 -10.33 -7.16 -1.89
CA ALA A 149 -9.71 -8.41 -1.44
C ALA A 149 -9.89 -9.54 -2.47
N GLY A 150 -8.79 -10.20 -2.80
CA GLY A 150 -8.77 -11.38 -3.66
C GLY A 150 -8.76 -12.70 -2.89
N ILE A 151 -8.36 -12.69 -1.61
CA ILE A 151 -8.36 -13.87 -0.73
C ILE A 151 -9.79 -14.08 -0.20
N PRO A 152 -10.48 -15.20 -0.53
CA PRO A 152 -11.90 -15.37 -0.22
C PRO A 152 -12.26 -15.09 1.25
N GLY A 153 -11.52 -15.69 2.19
CA GLY A 153 -11.78 -15.56 3.63
C GLY A 153 -11.66 -14.14 4.20
N ASN A 154 -11.04 -13.21 3.49
CA ASN A 154 -10.86 -11.84 3.99
C ASN A 154 -12.10 -10.95 3.77
N ALA A 155 -12.99 -11.31 2.84
CA ALA A 155 -14.23 -10.57 2.58
C ALA A 155 -15.47 -11.24 3.22
N ASP A 156 -15.30 -12.44 3.80
CA ASP A 156 -16.39 -13.24 4.32
C ASP A 156 -17.09 -12.57 5.52
N GLY A 157 -18.43 -12.52 5.47
CA GLY A 157 -19.26 -12.05 6.58
C GLY A 157 -19.48 -10.53 6.67
N TYR A 158 -18.90 -9.72 5.77
CA TYR A 158 -19.06 -8.26 5.78
C TYR A 158 -20.17 -7.73 4.85
N GLY A 159 -20.62 -8.53 3.88
CA GLY A 159 -21.47 -8.05 2.79
C GLY A 159 -20.72 -7.14 1.81
N GLY A 160 -21.44 -6.38 0.99
CA GLY A 160 -20.84 -5.39 0.10
C GLY A 160 -20.46 -4.12 0.86
N LEU A 161 -19.19 -3.71 0.81
CA LEU A 161 -18.68 -2.51 1.51
C LEU A 161 -18.58 -1.31 0.57
N VAL A 162 -17.73 -1.39 -0.46
CA VAL A 162 -17.56 -0.34 -1.48
C VAL A 162 -18.10 -0.83 -2.83
N PRO A 163 -18.99 -0.09 -3.50
CA PRO A 163 -19.50 -0.46 -4.82
C PRO A 163 -18.44 -0.23 -5.91
N ASP A 164 -18.75 -0.72 -7.12
CA ASP A 164 -17.91 -0.57 -8.32
C ASP A 164 -16.50 -1.16 -8.14
N ILE A 165 -16.43 -2.35 -7.55
CA ILE A 165 -15.21 -3.17 -7.49
C ILE A 165 -15.43 -4.44 -8.31
N VAL A 166 -14.47 -4.73 -9.19
CA VAL A 166 -14.51 -5.91 -10.06
C VAL A 166 -13.24 -6.71 -9.88
N LYS A 167 -13.37 -8.03 -9.84
CA LYS A 167 -12.25 -8.94 -9.62
C LYS A 167 -12.06 -9.84 -10.83
N ILE A 168 -10.80 -9.99 -11.24
CA ILE A 168 -10.39 -10.86 -12.35
C ILE A 168 -9.40 -11.94 -11.85
N PRO A 169 -9.18 -13.01 -12.62
CA PRO A 169 -8.06 -13.92 -12.37
C PRO A 169 -6.72 -13.19 -12.31
N PHE A 170 -5.85 -13.59 -11.39
CA PHE A 170 -4.62 -12.86 -11.08
C PHE A 170 -3.54 -12.88 -12.17
N ASP A 171 -3.68 -13.80 -13.12
CA ASP A 171 -2.69 -14.19 -14.13
C ASP A 171 -3.21 -14.04 -15.57
N SER A 172 -4.38 -13.41 -15.77
CA SER A 172 -5.00 -13.25 -17.09
C SER A 172 -5.16 -11.79 -17.52
N THR A 173 -4.31 -11.32 -18.43
CA THR A 173 -4.45 -10.03 -19.11
C THR A 173 -5.65 -10.01 -20.07
N ASN A 174 -5.98 -11.16 -20.67
CA ASN A 174 -7.20 -11.33 -21.46
C ASN A 174 -8.46 -11.06 -20.63
N ALA A 175 -8.49 -11.51 -19.36
CA ALA A 175 -9.61 -11.21 -18.47
C ALA A 175 -9.66 -9.71 -18.13
N LEU A 176 -8.51 -9.07 -17.91
CA LEU A 176 -8.45 -7.62 -17.71
C LEU A 176 -9.03 -6.85 -18.90
N ALA A 177 -8.59 -7.16 -20.12
CA ALA A 177 -9.08 -6.53 -21.34
C ALA A 177 -10.58 -6.76 -21.53
N ALA A 178 -11.04 -8.02 -21.42
CA ALA A 178 -12.45 -8.36 -21.57
C ALA A 178 -13.35 -7.66 -20.54
N THR A 179 -12.91 -7.56 -19.28
CA THR A 179 -13.64 -6.83 -18.23
C THR A 179 -13.73 -5.33 -18.54
N ILE A 180 -12.66 -4.72 -19.04
CA ILE A 180 -12.66 -3.31 -19.45
C ILE A 180 -13.63 -3.10 -20.63
N ASP A 181 -13.63 -3.99 -21.61
CA ASP A 181 -14.52 -3.92 -22.78
C ASP A 181 -16.00 -4.09 -22.39
N GLU A 182 -16.30 -5.03 -21.50
CA GLU A 182 -17.66 -5.31 -21.02
C GLU A 182 -18.25 -4.12 -20.23
N ILE A 183 -17.46 -3.54 -19.34
CA ILE A 183 -17.88 -2.42 -18.47
C ILE A 183 -17.85 -1.09 -19.23
N GLY A 184 -16.97 -0.98 -20.23
CA GLY A 184 -16.64 0.24 -20.94
C GLY A 184 -15.50 1.00 -20.27
N ALA A 185 -14.45 1.30 -21.04
CA ALA A 185 -13.26 2.00 -20.57
C ALA A 185 -13.58 3.33 -19.86
N SER A 186 -14.61 4.05 -20.29
CA SER A 186 -15.07 5.31 -19.67
C SER A 186 -15.60 5.15 -18.24
N ARG A 187 -15.81 3.93 -17.74
CA ARG A 187 -16.21 3.69 -16.34
C ARG A 187 -15.05 3.24 -15.45
N ILE A 188 -13.88 2.92 -16.03
CA ILE A 188 -12.75 2.37 -15.29
C ILE A 188 -11.89 3.50 -14.73
N ALA A 189 -11.81 3.56 -13.40
CA ALA A 189 -10.92 4.47 -12.69
C ALA A 189 -9.50 3.88 -12.55
N GLY A 190 -9.38 2.60 -12.23
CA GLY A 190 -8.04 2.04 -12.07
C GLY A 190 -7.98 0.55 -11.83
N PHE A 191 -6.76 0.04 -11.91
CA PHE A 191 -6.42 -1.36 -11.70
C PHE A 191 -5.38 -1.48 -10.60
N PHE A 192 -5.74 -2.17 -9.52
CA PHE A 192 -4.85 -2.47 -8.39
C PHE A 192 -4.03 -3.73 -8.66
N CYS A 193 -2.71 -3.60 -8.55
CA CYS A 193 -1.78 -4.66 -8.88
C CYS A 193 -0.58 -4.69 -7.92
N GLU A 194 -0.51 -5.69 -7.04
CA GLU A 194 0.75 -6.08 -6.40
C GLU A 194 1.72 -6.66 -7.46
N PRO A 195 2.95 -6.14 -7.62
CA PRO A 195 3.92 -6.73 -8.57
C PRO A 195 4.25 -8.20 -8.27
N VAL A 196 4.26 -8.55 -6.98
CA VAL A 196 4.27 -9.92 -6.48
C VAL A 196 3.19 -9.99 -5.38
N ILE A 197 2.18 -10.84 -5.56
CA ILE A 197 1.13 -11.01 -4.55
C ILE A 197 1.75 -11.63 -3.30
N GLY A 198 1.72 -10.92 -2.18
CA GLY A 198 2.36 -11.37 -0.94
C GLY A 198 1.48 -12.32 -0.14
N ALA A 199 0.49 -11.77 0.57
CA ALA A 199 -0.35 -12.53 1.49
C ALA A 199 -1.20 -13.60 0.81
N GLY A 200 -1.48 -13.45 -0.49
CA GLY A 200 -2.15 -14.46 -1.31
C GLY A 200 -1.34 -15.71 -1.62
N GLY A 201 -0.13 -15.84 -1.06
CA GLY A 201 0.71 -17.03 -1.16
C GLY A 201 1.99 -16.85 -1.97
N VAL A 202 2.62 -15.66 -1.92
CA VAL A 202 3.88 -15.34 -2.60
C VAL A 202 3.83 -15.75 -4.08
N ARG A 203 2.95 -15.09 -4.84
CA ARG A 203 2.68 -15.40 -6.25
C ARG A 203 3.31 -14.33 -7.15
N PRO A 204 4.46 -14.61 -7.78
CA PRO A 204 4.98 -13.75 -8.84
C PRO A 204 3.98 -13.70 -10.00
N ALA A 205 3.88 -12.54 -10.63
CA ALA A 205 3.14 -12.44 -11.88
C ALA A 205 3.82 -13.32 -12.97
N PRO A 206 3.04 -13.92 -13.89
CA PRO A 206 3.61 -14.57 -15.07
C PRO A 206 4.52 -13.62 -15.86
N GLU A 207 5.46 -14.19 -16.62
CA GLU A 207 6.32 -13.40 -17.49
C GLU A 207 5.48 -12.57 -18.47
N GLY A 208 5.83 -11.30 -18.66
CA GLY A 208 5.10 -10.37 -19.54
C GLY A 208 3.83 -9.76 -18.93
N TYR A 209 3.18 -10.43 -17.96
CA TYR A 209 1.86 -10.02 -17.41
C TYR A 209 1.82 -8.56 -16.97
N LEU A 210 2.78 -8.13 -16.12
CA LEU A 210 2.74 -6.78 -15.55
C LEU A 210 2.86 -5.68 -16.62
N LYS A 211 3.71 -5.91 -17.63
CA LYS A 211 3.92 -4.97 -18.74
C LYS A 211 2.68 -4.88 -19.63
N GLU A 212 2.08 -6.02 -19.93
CA GLU A 212 0.86 -6.08 -20.74
C GLU A 212 -0.35 -5.48 -20.00
N ALA A 213 -0.52 -5.80 -18.71
CA ALA A 213 -1.56 -5.18 -17.87
C ALA A 213 -1.39 -3.65 -17.83
N ARG A 214 -0.16 -3.15 -17.69
CA ARG A 214 0.14 -1.71 -17.76
C ARG A 214 -0.27 -1.10 -19.11
N SER A 215 0.00 -1.79 -20.22
CA SER A 215 -0.40 -1.34 -21.56
C SER A 215 -1.92 -1.26 -21.68
N ILE A 216 -2.63 -2.33 -21.31
CA ILE A 216 -4.10 -2.40 -21.35
C ILE A 216 -4.73 -1.26 -20.54
N THR A 217 -4.23 -1.00 -19.33
CA THR A 217 -4.72 0.13 -18.52
C THR A 217 -4.44 1.49 -19.15
N ALA A 218 -3.29 1.64 -19.84
CA ALA A 218 -2.95 2.87 -20.54
C ALA A 218 -3.92 3.14 -21.69
N ASP A 219 -4.17 2.12 -22.51
CA ASP A 219 -5.04 2.19 -23.68
C ASP A 219 -6.50 2.50 -23.28
N ALA A 220 -6.94 2.01 -22.12
CA ALA A 220 -8.24 2.32 -21.53
C ALA A 220 -8.34 3.73 -20.88
N GLY A 221 -7.22 4.45 -20.78
CA GLY A 221 -7.11 5.70 -20.04
C GLY A 221 -7.24 5.55 -18.51
N ALA A 222 -7.30 4.31 -18.00
CA ALA A 222 -7.39 4.01 -16.57
C ALA A 222 -6.05 4.25 -15.86
N LEU A 223 -6.09 4.33 -14.52
CA LEU A 223 -4.87 4.43 -13.71
C LEU A 223 -4.34 3.04 -13.37
N PHE A 224 -3.03 2.83 -13.58
CA PHE A 224 -2.32 1.65 -13.07
C PHE A 224 -1.83 1.93 -11.65
N ILE A 225 -2.33 1.15 -10.68
CA ILE A 225 -2.08 1.36 -9.25
C ILE A 225 -1.23 0.19 -8.74
N ALA A 226 0.07 0.44 -8.54
CA ALA A 226 0.99 -0.57 -8.03
C ALA A 226 0.89 -0.64 -6.50
N ASP A 227 0.45 -1.77 -5.96
CA ASP A 227 0.50 -2.01 -4.53
C ASP A 227 1.87 -2.58 -4.14
N GLU A 228 2.72 -1.71 -3.62
CA GLU A 228 4.10 -2.02 -3.24
C GLU A 228 4.31 -2.01 -1.73
N VAL A 229 3.25 -2.21 -0.96
CA VAL A 229 3.32 -2.36 0.49
C VAL A 229 4.32 -3.43 0.90
N ILE A 230 4.43 -4.55 0.16
CA ILE A 230 5.42 -5.61 0.44
C ILE A 230 6.68 -5.47 -0.44
N THR A 231 6.50 -5.18 -1.73
CA THR A 231 7.58 -5.26 -2.72
C THR A 231 8.49 -4.04 -2.72
N GLY A 232 8.04 -2.93 -2.11
CA GLY A 232 8.81 -1.71 -1.93
C GLY A 232 9.92 -1.84 -0.90
N PHE A 233 10.81 -0.85 -0.94
CA PHE A 233 12.04 -0.73 -0.15
C PHE A 233 12.95 -1.96 -0.27
N CYS A 234 13.41 -2.25 -1.49
CA CYS A 234 14.48 -3.23 -1.73
C CYS A 234 14.11 -4.71 -1.55
N ARG A 235 12.86 -5.05 -1.18
CA ARG A 235 12.42 -6.45 -1.00
C ARG A 235 12.68 -7.31 -2.24
N THR A 236 12.50 -6.75 -3.43
CA THR A 236 12.67 -7.46 -4.71
C THR A 236 14.03 -7.21 -5.38
N GLY A 237 14.98 -6.61 -4.66
CA GLY A 237 16.32 -6.31 -5.15
C GLY A 237 16.47 -4.93 -5.81
N ASP A 238 15.43 -4.09 -5.77
CA ASP A 238 15.43 -2.68 -6.19
C ASP A 238 14.50 -1.88 -5.28
N TRP A 239 14.60 -0.54 -5.25
CA TRP A 239 13.84 0.32 -4.34
C TRP A 239 12.35 0.04 -4.38
N PHE A 240 11.77 -0.09 -5.57
CA PHE A 240 10.43 -0.63 -5.77
C PHE A 240 10.47 -1.69 -6.87
N ALA A 241 9.59 -2.68 -6.82
CA ALA A 241 9.44 -3.64 -7.90
C ALA A 241 9.05 -2.95 -9.22
N SER A 242 8.37 -1.80 -9.16
CA SER A 242 8.08 -0.95 -10.31
C SER A 242 9.35 -0.42 -10.99
N ASN A 243 10.45 -0.17 -10.25
CA ASN A 243 11.75 0.13 -10.87
C ASN A 243 12.28 -1.13 -11.58
N ARG A 244 12.33 -2.25 -10.85
CA ARG A 244 12.82 -3.54 -11.36
C ARG A 244 12.10 -4.00 -12.63
N PHE A 245 10.78 -3.84 -12.68
CA PHE A 245 9.93 -4.27 -13.80
C PHE A 245 9.55 -3.13 -14.75
N SER A 246 10.07 -1.91 -14.54
CA SER A 246 9.82 -0.73 -15.38
C SER A 246 8.32 -0.43 -15.60
N LEU A 247 7.52 -0.47 -14.53
CA LEU A 247 6.05 -0.42 -14.63
C LEU A 247 5.48 0.99 -14.80
N GLN A 248 6.19 2.03 -14.33
CA GLN A 248 5.75 3.44 -14.39
C GLN A 248 4.26 3.61 -13.97
N PRO A 249 3.93 3.25 -12.70
CA PRO A 249 2.56 3.31 -12.22
C PRO A 249 2.07 4.75 -12.07
N ASP A 250 0.76 4.97 -12.27
CA ASP A 250 0.16 6.29 -12.07
C ASP A 250 0.07 6.63 -10.56
N LEU A 251 -0.19 5.60 -9.74
CA LEU A 251 -0.17 5.61 -8.28
C LEU A 251 0.61 4.40 -7.76
N LEU A 252 1.43 4.58 -6.72
CA LEU A 252 2.13 3.51 -6.02
C LEU A 252 1.85 3.59 -4.53
N THR A 253 1.33 2.53 -3.92
CA THR A 253 1.15 2.46 -2.46
C THR A 253 2.37 1.84 -1.80
N PHE A 254 2.73 2.31 -0.61
CA PHE A 254 3.84 1.77 0.16
C PHE A 254 3.56 1.81 1.66
N ALA A 255 4.19 0.91 2.43
CA ALA A 255 4.20 0.91 3.89
C ALA A 255 5.34 -0.01 4.36
N LYS A 256 5.18 -0.71 5.49
CA LYS A 256 6.04 -1.80 5.96
C LYS A 256 7.53 -1.44 5.98
N GLY A 257 8.26 -1.75 4.89
CA GLY A 257 9.69 -1.53 4.76
C GLY A 257 10.13 -0.08 4.95
N VAL A 258 9.26 0.89 4.67
CA VAL A 258 9.58 2.34 4.76
C VAL A 258 10.19 2.73 6.11
N THR A 259 9.69 2.16 7.20
CA THR A 259 10.17 2.39 8.58
C THR A 259 10.72 1.11 9.20
N SER A 260 10.75 0.03 8.43
CA SER A 260 11.07 -1.31 8.89
C SER A 260 10.30 -1.77 10.14
N GLY A 261 9.09 -1.23 10.36
CA GLY A 261 8.25 -1.51 11.53
C GLY A 261 8.54 -0.70 12.80
N TYR A 262 9.51 0.22 12.78
CA TYR A 262 9.84 1.04 13.97
C TYR A 262 8.77 2.10 14.28
N LEU A 263 8.00 2.50 13.26
CA LEU A 263 6.90 3.46 13.34
C LEU A 263 5.82 3.04 12.33
N PRO A 264 4.53 3.06 12.69
CA PRO A 264 3.44 2.94 11.71
C PRO A 264 3.52 4.04 10.65
N MET A 265 3.72 3.66 9.40
CA MET A 265 3.79 4.59 8.28
C MET A 265 3.47 3.88 6.97
N GLY A 266 2.81 4.60 6.09
CA GLY A 266 2.67 4.28 4.69
C GLY A 266 2.59 5.55 3.84
N GLY A 267 2.20 5.37 2.59
CA GLY A 267 1.92 6.48 1.72
C GLY A 267 1.55 6.05 0.30
N VAL A 268 1.21 7.06 -0.49
CA VAL A 268 0.93 6.95 -1.91
C VAL A 268 1.86 7.90 -2.65
N VAL A 269 2.63 7.36 -3.58
CA VAL A 269 3.35 8.14 -4.58
C VAL A 269 2.40 8.36 -5.75
N ALA A 270 2.15 9.63 -6.09
CA ALA A 270 1.31 10.03 -7.21
C ALA A 270 2.17 10.63 -8.32
N SER A 271 2.12 10.02 -9.51
CA SER A 271 2.81 10.51 -10.70
C SER A 271 2.38 11.94 -11.05
N PRO A 272 3.17 12.69 -11.83
CA PRO A 272 2.79 14.03 -12.31
C PRO A 272 1.45 14.05 -13.04
N ARG A 273 1.07 12.97 -13.74
CA ARG A 273 -0.25 12.84 -14.38
C ARG A 273 -1.37 12.96 -13.36
N VAL A 274 -1.28 12.23 -12.25
CA VAL A 274 -2.33 12.22 -11.22
C VAL A 274 -2.24 13.45 -10.33
N ALA A 275 -1.03 13.83 -9.92
CA ALA A 275 -0.82 14.95 -9.02
C ALA A 275 -1.14 16.30 -9.68
N GLY A 276 -0.77 16.50 -10.95
CA GLY A 276 -0.86 17.79 -11.65
C GLY A 276 -2.20 18.50 -11.49
N PRO A 277 -3.35 17.85 -11.77
CA PRO A 277 -4.66 18.45 -11.59
C PRO A 277 -4.99 18.91 -10.17
N PHE A 278 -4.42 18.31 -9.12
CA PHE A 278 -4.65 18.75 -7.73
C PHE A 278 -3.82 19.99 -7.36
N PHE A 279 -2.72 20.25 -8.08
CA PHE A 279 -1.82 21.38 -7.84
C PHE A 279 -2.12 22.58 -8.75
N ALA A 280 -3.10 22.47 -9.66
CA ALA A 280 -3.53 23.57 -10.50
C ALA A 280 -4.26 24.66 -9.69
N GLU A 281 -4.15 25.91 -10.15
CA GLU A 281 -4.86 27.03 -9.53
C GLU A 281 -6.38 26.82 -9.61
N GLY A 282 -7.07 26.99 -8.48
CA GLY A 282 -8.53 26.81 -8.38
C GLY A 282 -9.00 25.36 -8.21
N SER A 283 -8.09 24.38 -8.12
CA SER A 283 -8.45 22.99 -7.89
C SER A 283 -9.17 22.78 -6.55
N PRO A 284 -10.18 21.90 -6.48
CA PRO A 284 -10.91 21.66 -5.24
C PRO A 284 -10.03 20.95 -4.22
N MET A 285 -10.29 21.21 -2.94
CA MET A 285 -9.60 20.54 -1.85
C MET A 285 -9.92 19.04 -1.84
N PHE A 286 -8.88 18.21 -1.90
CA PHE A 286 -9.01 16.78 -1.63
C PHE A 286 -9.25 16.55 -0.14
N ARG A 287 -10.51 16.34 0.25
CA ARG A 287 -10.93 16.20 1.67
C ARG A 287 -10.59 14.81 2.21
N HIS A 288 -9.30 14.59 2.45
CA HIS A 288 -8.79 13.33 2.97
C HIS A 288 -7.48 13.55 3.73
N GLY A 289 -7.35 12.90 4.89
CA GLY A 289 -6.19 12.97 5.75
C GLY A 289 -6.41 12.15 7.00
N TYR A 290 -5.39 12.11 7.86
CA TYR A 290 -5.33 11.30 9.07
C TYR A 290 -4.97 12.17 10.27
N THR A 291 -5.50 11.83 11.45
CA THR A 291 -5.26 12.51 12.73
C THR A 291 -4.56 11.59 13.70
#